data_AF-A0A562IER3-F1
#
_entry.id   AF-A0A562IER3-F1
#
_cell.length_a   1.000
_cell.length_b   1.000
_cell.length_c   1.000
_cell.angle_alpha   90.00
_cell.angle_beta   90.00
_cell.angle_gamma   90.00
#
_symmetry.space_group_name_H-M   'P 1'
#
loop_
_entity.id
_entity.type
_entity.pdbx_description
1 polymer ?
#
loop_
_entity_poly.entity_id
_entity_poly.type
_entity_poly.pdbx_seq_one_letter_code
_entity_poly.pdbx_strand_id
1 'polypeptide(L)'
;MVAPAAVPADEHGGEPSLRRAAGQEGDDDAPARPRGLRSELRRQMRQRRRLRLGVLVMVSVVLLGALPLYFGIRTLSRDPVFDSLDGLDVPGWAATKTVDNVSGNRWCLEECRLRERTLESGRPVEETAQAYERALSAAGWRRWKTSHCPAQPAKGSYTCWRRDELTLDLWVRAPTCVPPPVDGQPAPTPLASPAAQECTGSLVSVKVRNAIDDERIGPLPSTDPSLTGEDPFPTLSEDPLGEPTPSPS
;
A
#
# COMPACT_ATOMS: atom_id res chain seq x y z
N MET A 1 -8.57 -59.68 5.50
CA MET A 1 -10.04 -59.72 5.71
C MET A 1 -10.60 -58.55 4.91
N VAL A 2 -10.87 -58.68 3.61
CA VAL A 2 -11.99 -59.39 2.94
C VAL A 2 -13.35 -58.90 3.46
N ALA A 3 -14.05 -58.19 2.57
CA ALA A 3 -15.39 -57.63 2.69
C ALA A 3 -16.48 -58.73 2.77
N PRO A 4 -17.79 -58.39 2.89
CA PRO A 4 -18.51 -58.02 1.67
C PRO A 4 -19.62 -56.96 1.84
N ALA A 5 -19.94 -56.33 0.70
CA ALA A 5 -21.21 -55.69 0.43
C ALA A 5 -22.28 -56.74 0.07
N ALA A 6 -23.56 -56.45 0.35
CA ALA A 6 -24.70 -57.09 -0.30
C ALA A 6 -25.92 -56.14 -0.36
N VAL A 7 -26.40 -55.97 -1.59
CA VAL A 7 -27.70 -55.47 -2.11
C VAL A 7 -28.43 -56.76 -2.63
N PRO A 8 -29.72 -56.87 -3.07
CA PRO A 8 -30.89 -55.95 -3.16
C PRO A 8 -32.27 -56.57 -2.74
N ALA A 9 -33.32 -55.77 -2.98
CA ALA A 9 -34.65 -56.10 -3.54
C ALA A 9 -35.78 -56.64 -2.65
N ASP A 10 -36.93 -55.95 -2.68
CA ASP A 10 -38.19 -56.56 -3.11
C ASP A 10 -39.21 -55.52 -3.61
N GLU A 11 -39.65 -55.71 -4.86
CA GLU A 11 -40.95 -55.24 -5.36
C GLU A 11 -42.04 -56.19 -4.84
N HIS A 12 -43.25 -55.69 -4.55
CA HIS A 12 -44.52 -56.19 -5.10
C HIS A 12 -45.74 -55.65 -4.34
N GLY A 13 -46.71 -55.15 -5.11
CA GLY A 13 -48.11 -55.56 -4.98
C GLY A 13 -48.96 -54.92 -3.88
N GLY A 14 -49.97 -54.14 -4.29
CA GLY A 14 -51.08 -53.81 -3.40
C GLY A 14 -52.00 -52.71 -3.88
N GLU A 15 -52.66 -52.89 -5.03
CA GLU A 15 -53.93 -52.20 -5.29
C GLU A 15 -55.01 -52.80 -4.38
N PRO A 16 -55.96 -51.99 -3.88
CA PRO A 16 -57.31 -52.49 -3.93
C PRO A 16 -58.34 -51.45 -4.40
N SER A 17 -59.10 -51.90 -5.39
CA SER A 17 -60.56 -51.79 -5.51
C SER A 17 -61.19 -50.41 -5.78
N LEU A 18 -61.60 -50.30 -7.04
CA LEU A 18 -62.83 -49.66 -7.53
C LEU A 18 -63.99 -49.66 -6.50
N ARG A 19 -64.47 -48.46 -6.15
CA ARG A 19 -65.90 -48.21 -5.94
C ARG A 19 -66.37 -47.16 -6.95
N ARG A 20 -67.11 -47.66 -7.94
CA ARG A 20 -67.97 -46.90 -8.84
C ARG A 20 -69.16 -46.37 -8.02
N ALA A 21 -69.27 -45.05 -7.89
CA ALA A 21 -70.53 -44.36 -7.66
C ALA A 21 -70.85 -43.60 -8.95
N ALA A 22 -71.88 -44.06 -9.65
CA ALA A 22 -72.43 -43.40 -10.81
C ALA A 22 -73.26 -42.19 -10.39
N GLY A 23 -73.29 -41.19 -11.27
CA GLY A 23 -74.41 -40.26 -11.40
C GLY A 23 -74.36 -39.02 -10.53
N GLN A 24 -73.76 -37.95 -11.06
CA GLN A 24 -74.39 -36.62 -10.98
C GLN A 24 -73.88 -35.80 -12.18
N GLU A 25 -74.56 -35.96 -13.32
CA GLU A 25 -74.61 -34.88 -14.31
C GLU A 25 -75.33 -33.70 -13.65
N GLY A 26 -74.56 -32.66 -13.39
CA GLY A 26 -75.04 -31.32 -13.10
C GLY A 26 -74.26 -30.40 -14.02
N ASP A 27 -74.94 -29.97 -15.08
CA ASP A 27 -74.55 -28.83 -15.90
C ASP A 27 -74.62 -27.56 -15.04
N ASP A 28 -74.05 -26.48 -15.57
CA ASP A 28 -74.03 -25.09 -15.08
C ASP A 28 -72.80 -24.63 -14.29
N ASP A 29 -71.93 -23.96 -15.06
CA ASP A 29 -71.21 -22.74 -14.69
C ASP A 29 -70.35 -22.77 -13.41
N ALA A 30 -69.22 -23.47 -13.49
CA ALA A 30 -68.07 -23.05 -12.71
C ALA A 30 -67.45 -21.81 -13.40
N PRO A 31 -67.50 -20.60 -12.80
CA PRO A 31 -66.82 -19.45 -13.39
C PRO A 31 -65.36 -19.84 -13.55
N ALA A 32 -64.82 -19.66 -14.76
CA ALA A 32 -63.43 -19.91 -15.07
C ALA A 32 -62.58 -19.18 -14.02
N ARG A 33 -62.15 -19.89 -12.96
CA ARG A 33 -61.28 -19.33 -11.92
C ARG A 33 -60.13 -18.67 -12.66
N PRO A 34 -59.71 -17.44 -12.29
CA PRO A 34 -58.69 -16.73 -13.04
C PRO A 34 -57.36 -17.47 -12.86
N ARG A 35 -57.13 -18.49 -13.70
CA ARG A 35 -55.91 -19.29 -13.77
C ARG A 35 -54.70 -18.39 -14.11
N GLY A 36 -54.96 -17.21 -14.66
CA GLY A 36 -54.01 -16.12 -14.89
C GLY A 36 -53.53 -15.41 -13.62
N LEU A 37 -54.42 -15.01 -12.69
CA LEU A 37 -54.01 -14.22 -11.51
C LEU A 37 -53.06 -14.96 -10.56
N ARG A 38 -53.29 -16.26 -10.34
CA ARG A 38 -52.39 -17.10 -9.53
C ARG A 38 -51.08 -17.43 -10.26
N SER A 39 -51.08 -17.55 -11.58
CA SER A 39 -49.87 -17.79 -12.36
C SER A 39 -49.03 -16.52 -12.50
N GLU A 40 -49.65 -15.34 -12.60
CA GLU A 40 -49.00 -14.03 -12.58
C GLU A 40 -48.41 -13.69 -11.21
N LEU A 41 -49.13 -13.94 -10.10
CA LEU A 41 -48.59 -13.79 -8.74
C LEU A 41 -47.38 -14.72 -8.51
N ARG A 42 -47.45 -15.98 -8.97
CA ARG A 42 -46.31 -16.90 -8.93
C ARG A 42 -45.14 -16.42 -9.79
N ARG A 43 -45.41 -15.80 -10.94
CA ARG A 43 -44.40 -15.22 -11.83
C ARG A 43 -43.73 -13.99 -11.20
N GLN A 44 -44.50 -13.10 -10.57
CA GLN A 44 -43.99 -11.95 -9.81
C GLN A 44 -43.15 -12.38 -8.59
N MET A 45 -43.60 -13.40 -7.85
CA MET A 45 -42.83 -13.96 -6.73
C MET A 45 -41.51 -14.56 -7.19
N ARG A 46 -41.49 -15.27 -8.33
CA ARG A 46 -40.26 -15.79 -8.95
C ARG A 46 -39.34 -14.67 -9.43
N GLN A 47 -39.88 -13.61 -10.04
CA GLN A 47 -39.10 -12.43 -10.45
C GLN A 47 -38.50 -11.70 -9.25
N ARG A 48 -39.28 -11.44 -8.19
CA ARG A 48 -38.77 -10.82 -6.94
C ARG A 48 -37.70 -11.70 -6.29
N ARG A 49 -37.87 -13.02 -6.28
CA ARG A 49 -36.87 -13.94 -5.72
C ARG A 49 -35.58 -13.96 -6.55
N ARG A 50 -35.68 -13.90 -7.88
CA ARG A 50 -34.53 -13.79 -8.78
C ARG A 50 -33.80 -12.45 -8.62
N LEU A 51 -34.52 -11.34 -8.48
CA LEU A 51 -33.94 -10.03 -8.22
C LEU A 51 -33.23 -10.00 -6.86
N ARG A 52 -33.86 -10.51 -5.80
CA ARG A 52 -33.24 -10.61 -4.48
C ARG A 52 -31.98 -11.48 -4.50
N LEU A 53 -32.02 -12.62 -5.18
CA LEU A 53 -30.84 -13.48 -5.34
C LEU A 53 -29.74 -12.77 -6.13
N GLY A 54 -30.09 -12.08 -7.22
CA GLY A 54 -29.14 -11.31 -8.01
C GLY A 54 -28.46 -10.21 -7.21
N VAL A 55 -29.22 -9.47 -6.39
CA VAL A 55 -28.67 -8.46 -5.48
C VAL A 55 -27.76 -9.10 -4.43
N LEU A 56 -28.17 -10.21 -3.82
CA LEU A 56 -27.33 -10.91 -2.83
C LEU A 56 -26.03 -11.44 -3.44
N VAL A 57 -26.08 -11.99 -4.65
CA VAL A 57 -24.88 -12.42 -5.39
C VAL A 57 -23.99 -11.23 -5.70
N MET A 58 -24.55 -10.12 -6.18
CA MET A 58 -23.77 -8.92 -6.49
C MET A 58 -23.09 -8.35 -5.23
N VAL A 59 -23.81 -8.22 -4.12
CA VAL A 59 -23.25 -7.80 -2.83
C VAL A 59 -22.16 -8.76 -2.37
N SER A 60 -22.37 -10.08 -2.51
CA SER A 60 -21.37 -11.09 -2.14
C SER A 60 -20.11 -10.98 -2.99
N VAL A 61 -20.24 -10.77 -4.31
CA VAL A 61 -19.11 -10.56 -5.22
C VAL A 61 -18.37 -9.27 -4.90
N VAL A 62 -19.07 -8.18 -4.56
CA VAL A 62 -18.42 -6.93 -4.14
C VAL A 62 -17.67 -7.12 -2.82
N LEU A 63 -18.27 -7.76 -1.83
CA LEU A 63 -17.63 -7.98 -0.53
C LEU A 63 -16.44 -8.95 -0.61
N LEU A 64 -16.56 -10.03 -1.39
CA LEU A 64 -15.49 -11.04 -1.52
C LEU A 64 -14.46 -10.70 -2.60
N GLY A 65 -14.80 -9.84 -3.56
CA GLY A 65 -13.92 -9.45 -4.65
C GLY A 65 -13.29 -8.08 -4.43
N ALA A 66 -14.12 -7.04 -4.27
CA ALA A 66 -13.64 -5.67 -4.22
C ALA A 66 -12.88 -5.36 -2.94
N LEU A 67 -13.32 -5.85 -1.77
CA LEU A 67 -12.61 -5.59 -0.51
C LEU A 67 -11.23 -6.26 -0.49
N PRO A 68 -11.08 -7.58 -0.75
CA PRO A 68 -9.75 -8.20 -0.75
C PRO A 68 -8.84 -7.61 -1.81
N LEU A 69 -9.38 -7.26 -2.98
CA LEU A 69 -8.61 -6.61 -4.04
C LEU A 69 -8.10 -5.22 -3.59
N TYR A 70 -8.97 -4.40 -2.98
CA TYR A 70 -8.59 -3.09 -2.46
C TYR A 70 -7.50 -3.18 -1.39
N PHE A 71 -7.68 -4.04 -0.38
CA PHE A 71 -6.69 -4.23 0.68
C PHE A 71 -5.40 -4.91 0.18
N GLY A 72 -5.51 -5.81 -0.80
CA GLY A 72 -4.37 -6.45 -1.46
C GLY A 72 -3.50 -5.45 -2.24
N ILE A 73 -4.12 -4.62 -3.08
CA ILE A 73 -3.42 -3.57 -3.83
C ILE A 73 -2.76 -2.56 -2.87
N ARG A 74 -3.48 -2.16 -1.82
CA ARG A 74 -2.97 -1.22 -0.82
C ARG A 74 -1.77 -1.79 -0.05
N THR A 75 -1.81 -3.08 0.29
CA THR A 75 -0.70 -3.79 0.93
C THR A 75 0.53 -3.85 0.03
N LEU A 76 0.36 -4.21 -1.24
CA LEU A 76 1.46 -4.29 -2.21
C LEU A 76 2.11 -2.94 -2.51
N SER A 77 1.36 -1.86 -2.29
CA SER A 77 1.80 -0.49 -2.53
C SER A 77 2.45 0.16 -1.29
N ARG A 78 2.39 -0.50 -0.11
CA ARG A 78 3.02 0.02 1.11
C ARG A 78 4.53 -0.18 1.04
N ASP A 79 5.29 0.86 1.34
CA ASP A 79 6.75 0.78 1.31
C ASP A 79 7.27 0.11 2.60
N PRO A 80 8.07 -0.97 2.52
CA PRO A 80 8.53 -1.72 3.70
C PRO A 80 9.41 -0.89 4.64
N VAL A 81 9.99 0.21 4.16
CA VAL A 81 10.75 1.13 5.02
C VAL A 81 9.83 1.77 6.05
N PHE A 82 8.60 2.15 5.68
CA PHE A 82 7.64 2.72 6.63
C PHE A 82 7.19 1.68 7.66
N ASP A 83 7.04 0.42 7.28
CA ASP A 83 6.76 -0.66 8.24
C ASP A 83 7.94 -0.84 9.22
N SER A 84 9.18 -0.68 8.75
CA SER A 84 10.36 -0.71 9.62
C SER A 84 10.45 0.50 10.57
N LEU A 85 9.92 1.66 10.15
CA LEU A 85 9.80 2.86 10.99
C LEU A 85 8.63 2.74 11.97
N ASP A 86 7.52 2.11 11.58
CA ASP A 86 6.39 1.78 12.45
C ASP A 86 6.81 0.78 13.54
N GLY A 87 7.80 -0.08 13.26
CA GLY A 87 8.41 -1.00 14.21
C GLY A 87 9.41 -0.36 15.20
N LEU A 88 9.66 0.95 15.13
CA LEU A 88 10.47 1.64 16.13
C LEU A 88 9.69 1.73 17.44
N ASP A 89 10.28 1.27 18.54
CA ASP A 89 9.70 1.37 19.89
C ASP A 89 9.80 2.79 20.45
N VAL A 90 9.10 3.72 19.79
CA VAL A 90 8.94 5.10 20.26
C VAL A 90 7.66 5.21 21.09
N PRO A 91 7.68 5.97 22.21
CA PRO A 91 6.48 6.18 23.00
C PRO A 91 5.35 6.82 22.18
N GLY A 92 4.09 6.48 22.48
CA GLY A 92 2.94 7.00 21.74
C GLY A 92 2.80 8.54 21.74
N TRP A 93 3.40 9.23 22.70
CA TRP A 93 3.45 10.70 22.69
C TRP A 93 4.39 11.29 21.63
N ALA A 94 5.34 10.51 21.11
CA ALA A 94 6.37 10.94 20.17
C ALA A 94 5.96 10.79 18.70
N ALA A 95 4.81 10.15 18.43
CA ALA A 95 4.35 9.74 17.11
C ALA A 95 2.82 9.85 17.00
N THR A 96 2.28 11.06 17.14
CA THR A 96 0.81 11.25 17.20
C THR A 96 0.17 11.50 15.83
N LYS A 97 0.78 12.33 14.99
CA LYS A 97 0.28 12.65 13.64
C LYS A 97 1.31 12.30 12.58
N THR A 98 1.25 11.07 12.08
CA THR A 98 2.18 10.58 11.06
C THR A 98 1.71 10.97 9.67
N VAL A 99 2.60 11.55 8.88
CA VAL A 99 2.41 11.84 7.45
C VAL A 99 3.60 11.26 6.69
N ASP A 100 3.31 10.34 5.77
CA ASP A 100 4.30 9.68 4.92
C ASP A 100 4.23 10.24 3.50
N ASN A 101 5.40 10.47 2.91
CA ASN A 101 5.57 10.90 1.53
C ASN A 101 6.68 10.08 0.87
N VAL A 102 6.46 9.69 -0.39
CA VAL A 102 7.44 9.01 -1.22
C VAL A 102 7.59 9.80 -2.51
N SER A 103 8.84 10.16 -2.83
CA SER A 103 9.22 10.82 -4.07
C SER A 103 10.32 10.03 -4.78
N GLY A 104 10.60 10.37 -6.04
CA GLY A 104 11.61 9.70 -6.86
C GLY A 104 11.20 8.31 -7.39
N ASN A 105 12.17 7.60 -7.97
CA ASN A 105 11.96 6.34 -8.69
C ASN A 105 12.50 5.13 -7.92
N ARG A 106 11.70 4.05 -7.86
CA ARG A 106 12.09 2.76 -7.25
C ARG A 106 13.34 2.15 -7.88
N TRP A 107 13.51 2.36 -9.17
CA TRP A 107 14.61 1.82 -9.97
C TRP A 107 15.79 2.79 -10.07
N CYS A 108 15.74 3.93 -9.37
CA CYS A 108 16.76 4.97 -9.47
C CYS A 108 17.02 5.44 -10.91
N LEU A 109 15.98 5.50 -11.75
CA LEU A 109 16.05 6.20 -13.03
C LEU A 109 15.92 7.70 -12.73
N GLU A 110 17.00 8.45 -12.98
CA GLU A 110 17.17 9.88 -12.67
C GLU A 110 17.29 10.16 -11.16
N GLU A 111 16.19 10.08 -10.41
CA GLU A 111 16.16 10.32 -8.97
C GLU A 111 15.82 9.02 -8.23
N CYS A 112 16.64 8.60 -7.27
CA CYS A 112 16.29 7.47 -6.42
C CYS A 112 15.12 7.78 -5.50
N ARG A 113 14.42 6.73 -5.09
CA ARG A 113 13.29 6.83 -4.17
C ARG A 113 13.71 7.40 -2.81
N LEU A 114 13.20 8.59 -2.50
CA LEU A 114 13.29 9.24 -1.20
C LEU A 114 12.00 9.00 -0.42
N ARG A 115 12.14 8.68 0.88
CA ARG A 115 11.01 8.43 1.77
C ARG A 115 11.08 9.42 2.91
N GLU A 116 10.01 10.16 3.10
CA GLU A 116 9.93 11.19 4.14
C GLU A 116 8.74 10.88 5.03
N ARG A 117 8.99 10.90 6.34
CA ARG A 117 7.95 10.78 7.35
C ARG A 117 8.03 11.99 8.26
N THR A 118 6.90 12.64 8.48
CA THR A 118 6.78 13.72 9.45
C THR A 118 5.82 13.29 10.56
N LEU A 119 6.21 13.53 11.82
CA LEU A 119 5.39 13.22 12.99
C LEU A 119 5.33 14.40 13.96
N GLU A 120 4.20 14.57 14.63
CA GLU A 120 4.09 15.46 15.78
C GLU A 120 4.32 14.70 17.09
N SER A 121 5.09 15.33 17.99
CA SER A 121 5.35 14.87 19.35
C SER A 121 4.76 15.84 20.36
N GLY A 122 4.15 15.31 21.43
CA GLY A 122 3.63 16.09 22.55
C GLY A 122 4.71 16.57 23.53
N ARG A 123 6.00 16.24 23.30
CA ARG A 123 7.13 16.56 24.18
C ARG A 123 8.14 17.50 23.49
N PRO A 124 8.96 18.23 24.27
CA PRO A 124 9.98 19.12 23.72
C PRO A 124 11.02 18.37 22.87
N VAL A 125 11.82 19.15 22.13
CA VAL A 125 12.79 18.67 21.14
C VAL A 125 13.78 17.68 21.75
N GLU A 126 14.34 18.00 22.91
CA GLU A 126 15.37 17.19 23.56
C GLU A 126 14.85 15.81 23.98
N GLU A 127 13.70 15.78 24.66
CA GLU A 127 13.08 14.53 25.11
C GLU A 127 12.66 13.65 23.93
N THR A 128 12.10 14.28 22.89
CA THR A 128 11.69 13.59 21.66
C THR A 128 12.91 13.04 20.91
N ALA A 129 13.96 13.83 20.74
CA ALA A 129 15.20 13.37 20.11
C ALA A 129 15.78 12.16 20.84
N GLN A 130 15.89 12.21 22.18
CA GLN A 130 16.39 11.09 22.97
C GLN A 130 15.54 9.81 22.84
N ALA A 131 14.21 9.95 22.71
CA ALA A 131 13.34 8.80 22.47
C ALA A 131 13.62 8.14 21.12
N TYR A 132 13.72 8.94 20.05
CA TYR A 132 14.01 8.42 18.71
C TYR A 132 15.43 7.85 18.58
N GLU A 133 16.44 8.53 19.13
CA GLU A 133 17.82 8.04 19.07
C GLU A 133 17.99 6.68 19.78
N ARG A 134 17.31 6.49 20.91
CA ARG A 134 17.28 5.19 21.62
C ARG A 134 16.57 4.13 20.80
N ALA A 135 15.39 4.44 20.27
CA ALA A 135 14.62 3.49 19.46
C ALA A 135 15.38 3.08 18.18
N LEU A 136 16.02 4.03 17.50
CA LEU A 136 16.87 3.77 16.33
C LEU A 136 18.05 2.86 16.67
N SER A 137 18.77 3.17 17.75
CA SER A 137 19.90 2.35 18.21
C SER A 137 19.47 0.93 18.56
N ALA A 138 18.35 0.78 19.27
CA ALA A 138 17.77 -0.52 19.63
C ALA A 138 17.33 -1.31 18.39
N ALA A 139 16.84 -0.62 17.35
CA ALA A 139 16.47 -1.21 16.07
C ALA A 139 17.67 -1.45 15.12
N GLY A 140 18.91 -1.39 15.64
CA GLY A 140 20.14 -1.70 14.89
C GLY A 140 20.66 -0.59 13.99
N TRP A 141 20.07 0.61 14.03
CA TRP A 141 20.64 1.75 13.33
C TRP A 141 21.91 2.21 14.03
N ARG A 142 22.96 2.47 13.25
CA ARG A 142 24.23 2.98 13.76
C ARG A 142 24.34 4.47 13.48
N ARG A 143 24.69 5.24 14.50
CA ARG A 143 24.92 6.68 14.35
C ARG A 143 26.08 6.91 13.39
N TRP A 144 25.84 7.69 12.36
CA TRP A 144 26.80 7.93 11.30
C TRP A 144 27.30 9.37 11.37
N LYS A 145 28.56 9.52 11.81
CA LYS A 145 29.24 10.81 11.91
C LYS A 145 30.06 11.02 10.62
N THR A 146 29.43 11.58 9.59
CA THR A 146 30.11 12.04 8.37
C THR A 146 30.27 13.56 8.39
N SER A 147 31.28 14.09 7.70
CA SER A 147 31.53 15.53 7.56
C SER A 147 30.34 16.29 6.98
N HIS A 148 29.49 15.59 6.21
CA HIS A 148 28.32 16.15 5.55
C HIS A 148 27.00 15.71 6.19
N CYS A 149 26.96 15.35 7.47
CA CYS A 149 25.70 15.23 8.19
C CYS A 149 25.20 16.67 8.44
N PRO A 150 24.24 17.20 7.64
CA PRO A 150 24.02 18.64 7.58
C PRO A 150 23.51 19.16 8.93
N ALA A 151 24.19 20.15 9.50
CA ALA A 151 23.59 20.97 10.53
C ALA A 151 22.47 21.79 9.87
N GLN A 152 21.21 21.50 10.21
CA GLN A 152 20.08 22.24 9.66
C GLN A 152 20.10 23.70 10.15
N PRO A 153 19.70 24.69 9.32
CA PRO A 153 19.76 26.10 9.68
C PRO A 153 18.77 26.47 10.80
N ALA A 154 17.71 25.68 10.98
CA ALA A 154 16.73 25.88 12.04
C ALA A 154 17.09 25.09 13.31
N LYS A 155 16.90 25.75 14.47
CA LYS A 155 17.16 25.18 15.80
C LYS A 155 16.44 23.84 15.97
N GLY A 156 17.19 22.81 16.36
CA GLY A 156 16.70 21.46 16.59
C GLY A 156 17.84 20.44 16.77
N SER A 157 17.48 19.19 17.05
CA SER A 157 18.42 18.06 17.05
C SER A 157 18.40 17.39 15.67
N TYR A 158 19.54 17.38 14.99
CA TYR A 158 19.71 16.71 13.70
C TYR A 158 20.77 15.62 13.81
N THR A 159 20.43 14.42 13.35
CA THR A 159 21.30 13.25 13.46
C THR A 159 21.19 12.36 12.23
N CYS A 160 22.32 11.78 11.81
CA CYS A 160 22.39 10.85 10.70
C CYS A 160 22.64 9.42 11.21
N TRP A 161 22.02 8.46 10.53
CA TRP A 161 22.01 7.05 10.90
C TRP A 161 22.18 6.19 9.66
N ARG A 162 22.74 5.00 9.84
CA ARG A 162 22.92 4.01 8.78
C ARG A 162 22.57 2.63 9.27
N ARG A 163 21.86 1.87 8.45
CA ARG A 163 21.55 0.45 8.67
C ARG A 163 21.48 -0.23 7.31
N ASP A 164 22.29 -1.27 7.13
CA ASP A 164 22.38 -2.03 5.88
C ASP A 164 22.59 -1.11 4.65
N GLU A 165 21.69 -1.20 3.67
CA GLU A 165 21.67 -0.40 2.44
C GLU A 165 20.96 0.95 2.57
N LEU A 166 20.56 1.36 3.79
CA LEU A 166 19.79 2.58 4.02
C LEU A 166 20.56 3.61 4.86
N THR A 167 20.36 4.87 4.51
CA THR A 167 20.72 6.02 5.33
C THR A 167 19.46 6.74 5.80
N LEU A 168 19.50 7.25 7.03
CA LEU A 168 18.38 7.90 7.68
C LEU A 168 18.84 9.22 8.31
N ASP A 169 18.14 10.28 7.96
CA ASP A 169 18.28 11.59 8.57
C ASP A 169 17.11 11.81 9.53
N LEU A 170 17.42 12.01 10.81
CA LEU A 170 16.45 12.34 11.84
C LEU A 170 16.61 13.81 12.21
N TRP A 171 15.54 14.58 12.06
CA TRP A 171 15.47 15.97 12.47
C TRP A 171 14.31 16.21 13.42
N VAL A 172 14.60 16.57 14.66
CA VAL A 172 13.60 16.97 15.66
C VAL A 172 13.73 18.47 15.90
N ARG A 173 12.63 19.20 15.72
CA ARG A 173 12.62 20.66 15.82
C ARG A 173 11.36 21.17 16.51
N ALA A 174 11.36 22.45 16.86
CA ALA A 174 10.14 23.11 17.32
C ALA A 174 9.10 23.11 16.17
N PRO A 175 7.80 22.91 16.48
CA PRO A 175 6.76 22.93 15.46
C PRO A 175 6.58 24.35 14.89
N THR A 176 6.21 24.44 13.62
CA THR A 176 5.92 25.73 12.97
C THR A 176 4.50 26.17 13.34
N CYS A 177 4.37 27.24 14.12
CA CYS A 177 3.07 27.79 14.56
C CYS A 177 2.26 28.52 13.48
N VAL A 178 2.59 28.33 12.20
CA VAL A 178 1.85 28.94 11.11
C VAL A 178 0.74 27.98 10.71
N PRO A 179 -0.55 28.34 10.86
CA PRO A 179 -1.63 27.48 10.42
C PRO A 179 -1.51 27.23 8.91
N PRO A 180 -1.83 26.03 8.41
CA PRO A 180 -1.81 25.76 6.98
C PRO A 180 -2.77 26.71 6.26
N PRO A 181 -2.44 27.15 5.02
CA PRO A 181 -3.36 27.97 4.25
C PRO A 181 -4.68 27.22 4.06
N VAL A 182 -5.78 27.87 4.42
CA VAL A 182 -7.13 27.42 4.09
C VAL A 182 -7.36 27.60 2.59
N ASP A 183 -7.89 26.57 1.93
CA ASP A 183 -8.16 26.58 0.48
C ASP A 183 -8.91 27.86 0.06
N GLY A 184 -8.31 28.61 -0.87
CA GLY A 184 -8.87 29.87 -1.39
C GLY A 184 -8.34 31.15 -0.75
N GLN A 185 -7.59 31.09 0.36
CA GLN A 185 -6.89 32.25 0.92
C GLN A 185 -5.40 32.25 0.58
N PRO A 186 -4.78 33.43 0.34
CA PRO A 186 -3.33 33.55 0.22
C PRO A 186 -2.62 32.98 1.45
N ALA A 187 -1.45 32.36 1.24
CA ALA A 187 -0.61 31.90 2.33
C ALA A 187 -0.38 33.06 3.33
N PRO A 188 -0.62 32.85 4.64
CA PRO A 188 -0.44 33.91 5.61
C PRO A 188 1.03 34.38 5.59
N THR A 189 1.25 35.67 5.34
CA THR A 189 2.56 36.30 5.41
C THR A 189 3.14 36.08 6.81
N PRO A 190 4.40 35.65 6.96
CA PRO A 190 5.00 35.48 8.28
C PRO A 190 4.96 36.81 9.04
N LEU A 191 4.18 36.85 10.12
CA LEU A 191 4.10 38.01 11.01
C LEU A 191 5.47 38.24 11.65
N ALA A 192 6.03 39.43 11.43
CA ALA A 192 7.25 39.91 12.07
C ALA A 192 6.99 40.32 13.53
N SER A 193 6.53 39.40 14.39
CA SER A 193 6.73 39.40 15.85
C SER A 193 5.85 38.34 16.52
N PRO A 194 6.34 37.71 17.59
CA PRO A 194 5.77 36.48 18.12
C PRO A 194 4.61 36.81 19.07
N ALA A 195 3.38 36.77 18.58
CA ALA A 195 2.36 36.10 19.36
C ALA A 195 2.56 34.59 19.16
N ALA A 196 3.69 34.09 19.66
CA ALA A 196 3.92 32.67 19.78
C ALA A 196 2.91 32.19 20.82
N GLN A 197 1.72 31.75 20.39
CA GLN A 197 1.15 30.60 21.08
C GLN A 197 2.29 29.59 21.13
N GLU A 198 2.80 29.29 22.32
CA GLU A 198 3.84 28.29 22.50
C GLU A 198 3.30 26.98 21.93
N CYS A 199 3.64 26.68 20.68
CA CYS A 199 3.29 25.41 20.09
C CYS A 199 4.06 24.37 20.88
N THR A 200 3.33 23.73 21.79
CA THR A 200 3.88 22.78 22.72
C THR A 200 4.25 21.53 21.94
N GLY A 201 5.38 20.93 22.28
CA GLY A 201 5.85 19.70 21.66
C GLY A 201 6.96 19.92 20.64
N SER A 202 7.06 18.99 19.69
CA SER A 202 8.10 19.02 18.66
C SER A 202 7.62 18.35 17.37
N LEU A 203 8.27 18.67 16.27
CA LEU A 203 8.05 18.11 14.96
C LEU A 203 9.26 17.24 14.59
N VAL A 204 8.98 15.99 14.25
CA VAL A 204 9.97 15.00 13.83
C VAL A 204 9.88 14.86 12.33
N SER A 205 11.01 14.99 11.64
CA SER A 205 11.14 14.66 10.23
C SER A 205 12.20 13.57 10.08
N VAL A 206 11.79 12.45 9.50
CA VAL A 206 12.64 11.31 9.18
C VAL A 206 12.74 11.24 7.67
N LYS A 207 13.95 11.27 7.13
CA LYS A 207 14.19 11.04 5.70
C LYS A 207 15.01 9.77 5.55
N VAL A 208 14.54 8.83 4.75
CA VAL A 208 15.25 7.57 4.48
C VAL A 208 15.57 7.47 3.00
N ARG A 209 16.82 7.15 2.70
CA ARG A 209 17.37 7.01 1.35
C ARG A 209 18.10 5.68 1.23
N ASN A 210 18.27 5.24 0.00
CA ASN A 210 19.23 4.19 -0.29
C ASN A 210 20.65 4.75 -0.18
N ALA A 211 21.55 3.99 0.43
CA ALA A 211 22.95 4.34 0.64
C ALA A 211 23.67 4.69 -0.67
N ILE A 212 23.32 4.03 -1.78
CA ILE A 212 23.92 4.30 -3.10
C ILE A 212 23.57 5.69 -3.64
N ASP A 213 22.45 6.27 -3.22
CA ASP A 213 22.00 7.63 -3.59
C ASP A 213 22.50 8.69 -2.60
N ASP A 214 23.12 8.25 -1.51
CA ASP A 214 23.62 9.15 -0.50
C ASP A 214 25.02 9.62 -0.89
N GLU A 215 25.09 10.82 -1.48
CA GLU A 215 26.34 11.48 -1.90
C GLU A 215 27.40 11.52 -0.77
N ARG A 216 26.98 11.46 0.50
CA ARG A 216 27.85 11.49 1.67
C ARG A 216 28.60 10.17 1.90
N ILE A 217 28.22 9.08 1.22
CA ILE A 217 28.93 7.80 1.27
C ILE A 217 30.22 7.82 0.43
N GLY A 218 30.45 8.90 -0.33
CA GLY A 218 31.65 9.08 -1.14
C GLY A 218 31.66 8.16 -2.37
N PRO A 219 32.64 8.31 -3.27
CA PRO A 219 32.75 7.41 -4.42
C PRO A 219 32.92 5.96 -3.95
N LEU A 220 32.34 5.02 -4.69
CA LEU A 220 32.59 3.59 -4.48
C LEU A 220 34.10 3.35 -4.37
N PRO A 221 34.56 2.39 -3.54
CA PRO A 221 35.98 2.07 -3.45
C PRO A 221 36.54 1.87 -4.85
N SER A 222 37.67 2.52 -5.17
CA SER A 222 38.29 2.32 -6.49
C SER A 222 38.65 0.84 -6.60
N THR A 223 37.95 0.12 -7.46
CA THR A 223 38.40 -1.21 -7.86
C THR A 223 39.71 -1.03 -8.61
N ASP A 224 40.74 -1.76 -8.20
CA ASP A 224 41.98 -1.84 -8.96
C ASP A 224 41.61 -2.34 -10.36
N PRO A 225 41.85 -1.56 -11.43
CA PRO A 225 41.47 -1.95 -12.78
C PRO A 225 42.17 -3.24 -13.23
N SER A 226 43.22 -3.70 -12.53
CA SER A 226 43.86 -5.00 -12.75
C SER A 226 43.08 -6.19 -12.18
N LEU A 227 42.08 -5.97 -11.32
CA LEU A 227 41.22 -7.00 -10.73
C LEU A 227 39.87 -7.13 -11.44
N THR A 228 39.49 -6.14 -12.23
CA THR A 228 38.49 -6.29 -13.30
C THR A 228 39.22 -6.81 -14.53
N GLY A 229 39.01 -8.08 -14.89
CA GLY A 229 39.60 -8.63 -16.11
C GLY A 229 39.28 -7.74 -17.33
N GLU A 230 40.23 -7.65 -18.26
CA GLU A 230 40.12 -6.87 -19.51
C GLU A 230 38.69 -6.88 -20.06
N ASP A 231 38.14 -5.68 -20.27
CA ASP A 231 36.86 -5.51 -20.95
C ASP A 231 36.95 -6.17 -22.35
N PRO A 232 36.19 -7.26 -22.64
CA PRO A 232 36.37 -8.03 -23.86
C PRO A 232 35.83 -7.32 -25.11
N PHE A 233 35.43 -6.06 -25.01
CA PHE A 233 34.99 -5.26 -26.14
C PHE A 233 35.97 -4.11 -26.39
N PRO A 234 37.06 -4.34 -27.15
CA PRO A 234 37.74 -3.22 -27.77
C PRO A 234 36.70 -2.51 -28.64
N THR A 235 36.51 -1.22 -28.38
CA THR A 235 35.89 -0.31 -29.33
C THR A 235 36.55 -0.55 -30.68
N LEU A 236 35.79 -1.04 -31.66
CA LEU A 236 36.22 -1.12 -33.05
C LEU A 236 36.43 0.31 -33.56
N SER A 237 37.58 0.89 -33.25
CA SER A 237 37.98 2.24 -33.63
C SER A 237 38.83 2.25 -34.91
N GLU A 238 38.94 1.12 -35.61
CA GLU A 238 39.53 1.07 -36.95
C GLU A 238 38.47 0.63 -37.95
N ASP A 239 37.87 1.62 -38.61
CA ASP A 239 37.12 1.44 -39.85
C ASP A 239 38.14 1.22 -40.99
N PRO A 240 38.25 0.00 -41.56
CA PRO A 240 39.29 -0.32 -42.56
C PRO A 240 38.97 0.21 -43.97
N LEU A 241 38.08 1.21 -44.10
CA LEU A 241 37.68 1.82 -45.38
C LEU A 241 38.06 3.31 -45.50
N GLY A 242 38.89 3.82 -44.60
CA GLY A 242 39.27 5.23 -44.52
C GLY A 242 40.39 5.72 -45.44
N GLU A 243 40.82 4.97 -46.46
CA GLU A 243 41.73 5.52 -47.49
C GLU A 243 40.96 5.95 -48.74
N PRO A 244 40.93 7.25 -49.08
CA PRO A 244 40.29 7.74 -50.28
C PRO A 244 41.11 7.36 -51.52
N THR A 245 40.51 6.59 -52.42
CA THR A 245 41.04 6.28 -53.75
C THR A 245 41.37 7.58 -54.50
N PRO A 246 42.62 7.80 -54.98
CA PRO A 246 42.92 8.96 -55.80
C PRO A 246 42.29 8.81 -57.19
N SER A 247 41.53 9.83 -57.62
CA SER A 247 40.97 9.90 -58.97
C SER A 247 42.08 10.10 -60.02
N PRO A 248 42.04 9.38 -61.16
CA PRO A 248 43.00 9.56 -62.24
C PRO A 248 42.79 10.88 -62.98
N SER A 249 43.91 11.45 -63.45
CA SER A 249 44.04 12.74 -64.15
C SER A 249 43.36 12.80 -65.51
#